data_AF-A0A432JY98-F1
#
_entry.id   AF-A0A432JY98-F1
#
_cell.length_a   1.000
_cell.length_b   1.000
_cell.length_c   1.000
_cell.angle_alpha   90.00
_cell.angle_beta   90.00
_cell.angle_gamma   90.00
#
_symmetry.space_group_name_H-M   'P 1'
#
loop_
_entity.id
_entity.type
_entity.pdbx_description
1 polymer ?
#
loop_
_entity_poly.entity_id
_entity_poly.type
_entity_poly.pdbx_seq_one_letter_code
_entity_poly.pdbx_strand_id
1 'polypeptide(L)'
;MKIRIIKYLLSFLILISLFSFDAEKCTSKLELKEIKENSFLVSIEASGAFTAEMFYIQKGEYISQDVKSGNGNSEIEFTNIEKGKIYKIVVNYSDSNPLCETRQLSGLKL
;
A
#
# COMPACT_ATOMS: atom_id res chain seq x y z
N MET A 1 7.45 -37.42 -43.51
CA MET A 1 6.33 -36.94 -42.67
C MET A 1 6.87 -36.26 -41.39
N LYS A 2 7.68 -35.18 -41.52
CA LYS A 2 8.32 -34.48 -40.37
C LYS A 2 7.94 -32.99 -40.27
N ILE A 3 7.22 -32.45 -41.25
CA ILE A 3 6.92 -31.02 -41.39
C ILE A 3 5.65 -30.59 -40.60
N ARG A 4 4.77 -31.54 -40.25
CA ARG A 4 3.52 -31.23 -39.54
C ARG A 4 3.74 -30.79 -38.08
N ILE A 5 4.74 -31.34 -37.39
CA ILE A 5 4.99 -31.10 -35.97
C ILE A 5 5.47 -29.65 -35.72
N ILE A 6 6.27 -29.10 -36.63
CA ILE A 6 6.83 -27.74 -36.52
C ILE A 6 5.72 -26.66 -36.57
N LYS A 7 4.66 -26.89 -37.36
CA LYS A 7 3.54 -25.93 -37.46
C LYS A 7 2.74 -25.82 -36.17
N TYR A 8 2.56 -26.92 -35.44
CA TYR A 8 1.85 -26.91 -34.15
C TYR A 8 2.69 -26.29 -33.02
N LEU A 9 4.02 -26.47 -33.07
CA LEU A 9 4.92 -25.84 -32.08
C LEU A 9 4.94 -24.31 -32.22
N LEU A 10 4.95 -23.81 -33.46
CA LEU A 10 4.97 -22.37 -33.74
C LEU A 10 3.64 -21.69 -33.35
N SER A 11 2.51 -22.37 -33.55
CA SER A 11 1.18 -21.87 -33.17
C SER A 11 0.95 -21.92 -31.66
N PHE A 12 1.56 -22.87 -30.95
CA PHE A 12 1.54 -22.91 -29.49
C PHE A 12 2.36 -21.79 -28.85
N LEU A 13 3.50 -21.41 -29.46
CA LEU A 13 4.33 -20.29 -28.99
C LEU A 13 3.67 -18.92 -29.13
N ILE A 14 2.88 -18.71 -30.20
CA ILE A 14 2.14 -17.46 -30.41
C ILE A 14 1.00 -17.33 -29.38
N LEU A 15 0.37 -18.44 -28.99
CA LEU A 15 -0.70 -18.42 -28.00
C LEU A 15 -0.22 -18.00 -26.59
N ILE A 16 1.03 -18.30 -26.25
CA ILE A 16 1.62 -17.93 -24.95
C ILE A 16 2.00 -16.44 -24.91
N SER A 17 2.32 -15.84 -26.06
CA SER A 17 2.63 -14.39 -26.12
C SER A 17 1.43 -13.45 -25.94
N LEU A 18 0.20 -13.98 -25.91
CA LEU A 18 -1.02 -13.19 -25.67
C LEU A 18 -1.42 -13.12 -24.19
N PHE A 19 -0.78 -13.90 -23.33
CA PHE A 19 -0.96 -13.77 -21.89
C PHE A 19 0.12 -12.85 -21.31
N SER A 20 0.07 -11.58 -21.70
CA SER A 20 0.62 -10.53 -20.86
C SER A 20 -0.25 -10.49 -19.60
N PHE A 21 0.15 -11.25 -18.58
CA PHE A 21 -0.28 -10.96 -17.23
C PHE A 21 0.32 -9.59 -16.90
N ASP A 22 -0.41 -8.53 -17.24
CA ASP A 22 -0.21 -7.24 -16.60
C ASP A 22 -0.51 -7.48 -15.12
N ALA A 23 0.54 -7.76 -14.35
CA ALA A 23 0.48 -7.68 -12.91
C ALA A 23 0.08 -6.24 -12.62
N GLU A 24 -1.19 -6.03 -12.31
CA GLU A 24 -1.79 -4.74 -12.01
C GLU A 24 -0.88 -4.05 -10.98
N LYS A 25 -0.12 -3.04 -11.45
CA LYS A 25 0.87 -2.37 -10.61
C LYS A 25 0.10 -1.67 -9.50
N CYS A 26 0.47 -1.95 -8.25
CA CYS A 26 -0.06 -1.21 -7.11
C CYS A 26 0.23 0.29 -7.30
N THR A 27 -0.80 1.06 -7.61
CA THR A 27 -0.74 2.52 -7.67
C THR A 27 -0.80 3.16 -6.28
N SER A 28 -1.12 2.36 -5.24
CA SER A 28 -1.24 2.85 -3.87
C SER A 28 0.12 3.10 -3.19
N LYS A 29 0.24 4.27 -2.56
CA LYS A 29 1.46 4.74 -1.89
C LYS A 29 1.14 5.40 -0.55
N LEU A 30 2.06 5.28 0.40
CA LEU A 30 2.05 5.95 1.69
C LEU A 30 3.44 6.52 1.96
N GLU A 31 3.53 7.81 2.25
CA GLU A 31 4.79 8.51 2.54
C GLU A 31 4.65 9.41 3.76
N LEU A 32 5.70 9.49 4.57
CA LEU A 32 5.83 10.55 5.58
C LEU A 32 6.28 11.83 4.87
N LYS A 33 5.50 12.90 4.99
CA LYS A 33 5.84 14.22 4.44
C LYS A 33 6.55 15.09 5.46
N GLU A 34 6.03 15.15 6.68
CA GLU A 34 6.54 16.05 7.71
C GLU A 34 6.34 15.49 9.11
N ILE A 35 7.29 15.78 10.00
CA ILE A 35 7.16 15.58 11.44
C ILE A 35 7.12 16.96 12.09
N LYS A 36 6.00 17.27 12.76
CA LYS A 36 5.84 18.50 13.53
C LYS A 36 5.90 18.19 15.03
N GLU A 37 5.87 19.22 15.88
CA GLU A 37 6.05 19.08 17.33
C GLU A 37 5.14 18.04 18.00
N ASN A 38 3.92 17.84 17.49
CA ASN A 38 2.94 16.92 18.06
C ASN A 38 2.11 16.20 16.98
N SER A 39 2.64 16.10 15.75
CA SER A 39 1.93 15.47 14.63
C SER A 39 2.85 14.87 13.56
N PHE A 40 2.31 13.88 12.83
CA PHE A 40 2.88 13.36 11.59
C PHE A 40 1.95 13.71 10.43
N LEU A 41 2.49 14.37 9.41
CA LEU A 41 1.82 14.57 8.13
C LEU A 41 2.24 13.47 7.17
N VAL A 42 1.27 12.69 6.69
CA VAL A 42 1.49 11.65 5.70
C VAL A 42 0.74 11.96 4.41
N SER A 43 1.31 11.53 3.29
CA SER A 43 0.65 11.55 1.98
C SER A 43 0.25 10.14 1.59
N ILE A 44 -0.96 10.02 1.09
CA ILE A 44 -1.58 8.78 0.66
C ILE A 44 -1.94 8.96 -0.81
N GLU A 45 -1.34 8.16 -1.68
CA GLU A 45 -1.76 8.03 -3.08
C GLU A 45 -2.69 6.82 -3.16
N ALA A 46 -3.92 7.04 -3.62
CA ALA A 46 -4.95 6.02 -3.76
C ALA A 46 -5.81 6.34 -4.98
N SER A 47 -6.28 5.32 -5.69
CA SER A 47 -7.29 5.47 -6.75
C SER A 47 -8.72 5.54 -6.22
N GLY A 48 -8.92 5.25 -4.92
CA GLY A 48 -10.23 5.05 -4.33
C GLY A 48 -10.23 5.15 -2.81
N ALA A 49 -11.21 4.54 -2.16
CA ALA A 49 -11.43 4.69 -0.73
C ALA A 49 -10.33 4.01 0.11
N PHE A 50 -9.99 4.61 1.25
CA PHE A 50 -9.01 4.04 2.16
C PHE A 50 -9.33 4.36 3.63
N THR A 51 -8.76 3.57 4.53
CA THR A 51 -8.75 3.78 5.98
C THR A 51 -7.30 3.77 6.46
N ALA A 52 -6.88 4.84 7.12
CA ALA A 52 -5.56 5.03 7.70
C ALA A 52 -5.66 5.01 9.23
N GLU A 53 -4.94 4.11 9.89
CA GLU A 53 -4.93 3.94 11.33
C GLU A 53 -3.52 4.12 11.89
N MET A 54 -3.41 4.93 12.94
CA MET A 54 -2.17 5.14 13.67
C MET A 54 -2.21 4.36 14.99
N PHE A 55 -1.11 3.66 15.24
CA PHE A 55 -0.84 2.91 16.46
C PHE A 55 0.41 3.47 17.13
N TYR A 56 0.48 3.38 18.45
CA TYR A 56 1.76 3.40 19.16
C TYR A 56 2.13 2.00 19.65
N ILE A 57 3.43 1.74 19.77
CA ILE A 57 3.99 0.46 20.15
C ILE A 57 4.39 0.54 21.62
N GLN A 58 3.79 -0.30 22.46
CA GLN A 58 4.12 -0.42 23.87
C GLN A 58 4.31 -1.89 24.23
N LYS A 59 5.51 -2.25 24.71
CA LYS A 59 5.84 -3.62 25.13
C LYS A 59 5.55 -4.71 24.07
N GLY A 60 5.66 -4.36 22.78
CA GLY A 60 5.38 -5.27 21.66
C GLY A 60 3.91 -5.31 21.22
N GLU A 61 3.02 -4.61 21.92
CA GLU A 61 1.62 -4.46 21.54
C GLU A 61 1.40 -3.20 20.69
N TYR A 62 0.48 -3.28 19.74
CA TYR A 62 0.01 -2.15 18.95
C TYR A 62 -1.27 -1.60 19.56
N ILE A 63 -1.23 -0.35 20.02
CA ILE A 63 -2.39 0.31 20.62
C ILE A 63 -2.89 1.34 19.63
N SER A 64 -4.12 1.14 19.14
CA SER A 64 -4.79 2.07 18.22
C SER A 64 -4.98 3.42 18.89
N GLN A 65 -4.66 4.49 18.18
CA GLN A 65 -4.70 5.85 18.70
C GLN A 65 -5.60 6.77 17.87
N ASP A 66 -5.59 6.62 16.55
CA ASP A 66 -6.41 7.44 15.67
C ASP A 66 -6.73 6.68 14.37
N VAL A 67 -7.94 6.89 13.84
CA VAL A 67 -8.42 6.25 12.61
C VAL A 67 -9.03 7.32 11.73
N LYS A 68 -8.56 7.39 10.49
CA LYS A 68 -9.02 8.36 9.49
C LYS A 68 -9.39 7.63 8.21
N SER A 69 -10.39 8.13 7.50
CA SER A 69 -10.79 7.57 6.21
C SER A 69 -10.78 8.66 5.16
N GLY A 70 -10.55 8.27 3.91
CA GLY A 70 -10.51 9.18 2.78
C GLY A 70 -10.78 8.47 1.46
N ASN A 71 -10.70 9.22 0.38
CA ASN A 71 -10.86 8.70 -0.98
C ASN A 71 -9.94 9.45 -1.93
N GLY A 72 -9.28 8.70 -2.81
CA GLY A 72 -8.32 9.25 -3.76
C GLY A 72 -7.03 9.69 -3.07
N ASN A 73 -6.23 10.49 -3.77
CA ASN A 73 -5.02 11.05 -3.21
C ASN A 73 -5.37 12.04 -2.08
N SER A 74 -4.66 11.94 -0.95
CA SER A 74 -4.94 12.74 0.24
C SER A 74 -3.68 12.99 1.06
N GLU A 75 -3.66 14.10 1.80
CA GLU A 75 -2.72 14.32 2.89
C GLU A 75 -3.46 14.24 4.22
N ILE A 76 -2.89 13.49 5.16
CA ILE A 76 -3.50 13.23 6.46
C ILE A 76 -2.52 13.59 7.55
N GLU A 77 -3.00 14.43 8.48
CA GLU A 77 -2.27 14.75 9.70
C GLU A 77 -2.80 13.92 10.87
N PHE A 78 -1.92 13.14 11.49
CA PHE A 78 -2.15 12.47 12.76
C PHE A 78 -1.59 13.31 13.90
N THR A 79 -2.40 13.62 14.91
CA THR A 79 -2.04 14.52 16.01
C THR A 79 -1.96 13.77 17.35
N ASN A 80 -1.66 14.49 18.45
CA ASN A 80 -1.54 13.95 19.81
C ASN A 80 -0.42 12.92 19.96
N ILE A 81 0.72 13.20 19.32
CA ILE A 81 1.89 12.33 19.30
C ILE A 81 2.78 12.66 20.51
N GLU A 82 2.80 11.75 21.47
CA GLU A 82 3.66 11.87 22.65
C GLU A 82 5.12 11.52 22.33
N LYS A 83 6.04 12.35 22.87
CA LYS A 83 7.49 12.13 22.79
C LYS A 83 7.91 10.82 23.44
N GLY A 84 8.91 10.16 22.86
CA GLY A 84 9.46 8.90 23.36
C GLY A 84 8.62 7.65 23.03
N LYS A 85 7.40 7.80 22.50
CA LYS A 85 6.65 6.69 21.93
C LYS A 85 7.12 6.39 20.50
N ILE A 86 6.87 5.15 20.07
CA ILE A 86 7.16 4.69 18.70
C ILE A 86 5.83 4.43 18.01
N TYR A 87 5.65 4.96 16.81
CA TYR A 87 4.39 4.89 16.08
C TYR A 87 4.50 4.04 14.82
N LYS A 88 3.34 3.54 14.42
CA LYS A 88 3.09 2.81 13.18
C LYS A 88 1.83 3.38 12.56
N ILE A 89 1.85 3.65 11.26
CA ILE A 89 0.67 4.03 10.49
C ILE A 89 0.40 2.92 9.49
N VAL A 90 -0.83 2.43 9.44
CA VAL A 90 -1.28 1.40 8.49
C VAL A 90 -2.41 2.00 7.66
N VAL A 91 -2.32 1.87 6.34
CA VAL A 91 -3.36 2.29 5.42
C VAL A 91 -3.89 1.07 4.69
N ASN A 92 -5.21 0.87 4.77
CA ASN A 92 -5.94 -0.13 4.03
C ASN A 92 -6.70 0.55 2.88
N TYR A 93 -6.47 0.12 1.65
CA TYR A 93 -7.07 0.63 0.43
C TYR A 93 -8.18 -0.32 -0.02
N SER A 94 -9.28 0.24 -0.51
CA SER A 94 -10.47 -0.52 -0.94
C SER A 94 -10.38 -1.02 -2.39
N ASP A 95 -9.33 -0.63 -3.13
CA ASP A 95 -9.22 -0.89 -4.56
C ASP A 95 -8.49 -2.22 -4.85
N SER A 96 -9.32 -3.24 -5.07
CA SER A 96 -9.27 -4.38 -6.02
C SER A 96 -7.99 -5.19 -6.29
N ASN A 97 -6.86 -5.01 -5.61
CA ASN A 97 -5.78 -6.00 -5.62
C ASN A 97 -5.33 -6.33 -4.18
N PRO A 98 -5.51 -7.58 -3.70
CA PRO A 98 -5.12 -8.00 -2.35
C PRO A 98 -3.66 -7.74 -1.98
N LEU A 99 -2.77 -7.71 -2.98
CA LEU A 99 -1.35 -7.41 -2.77
C LEU A 99 -1.07 -5.91 -2.59
N CYS A 100 -2.04 -5.06 -2.92
CA CYS A 100 -1.99 -3.59 -2.87
C CYS A 100 -2.93 -3.01 -1.80
N GLU A 101 -3.65 -3.86 -1.07
CA GLU A 101 -4.62 -3.48 -0.04
C GLU A 101 -3.99 -2.77 1.15
N THR A 102 -2.72 -3.02 1.49
CA THR A 102 -2.12 -2.44 2.70
C THR A 102 -0.75 -1.80 2.47
N ARG A 103 -0.56 -0.59 3.01
CA ARG A 103 0.74 0.10 3.15
C ARG A 103 0.98 0.49 4.60
N GLN A 104 2.25 0.57 5.01
CA GLN A 104 2.58 0.94 6.38
C GLN A 104 3.87 1.77 6.49
N LEU A 105 3.90 2.66 7.48
CA LEU A 105 5.09 3.32 8.01
C LEU A 105 5.29 2.83 9.44
N SER A 106 6.52 2.53 9.84
CA SER A 106 6.83 1.99 11.17
C SER A 106 8.10 2.63 11.71
N GLY A 107 8.21 2.66 13.04
CA GLY A 107 9.39 3.22 13.70
C GLY A 107 9.40 4.75 13.73
N LEU A 108 8.24 5.39 13.54
CA LEU A 108 8.11 6.84 13.60
C LEU A 108 8.26 7.30 15.05
N LYS A 109 9.04 8.35 15.29
CA LYS A 109 9.30 8.91 16.62
C LYS A 109 9.42 10.43 16.54
N LEU A 110 9.06 11.09 17.65
CA LEU A 110 9.40 12.48 17.95
C LEU A 110 10.65 12.56 18.81
#